data_AF-A0A382HCH8-F1
#
_entry.id   AF-A0A382HCH8-F1
#
_cell.length_a   1.000
_cell.length_b   1.000
_cell.length_c   1.000
_cell.angle_alpha   90.00
_cell.angle_beta   90.00
_cell.angle_gamma   90.00
#
_symmetry.space_group_name_H-M   'P 1'
#
loop_
_entity.id
_entity.type
_entity.pdbx_description
1 polymer ?
#
loop_
_entity_poly.entity_id
_entity_poly.type
_entity_poly.pdbx_seq_one_letter_code
_entity_poly.pdbx_strand_id
1 'polypeptide(L)' 'MKVAVIGVGHWGIKHVDGYIQLGYNVIICDRSKENINNYITILGFHAC' A
#
# COMPACT_ATOMS: atom_id res chain seq x y z
N MET A 1 -12.17 4.35 -7.71
CA MET A 1 -11.84 5.31 -6.63
C MET A 1 -10.39 5.11 -6.24
N LYS A 2 -9.65 6.16 -5.87
CA LYS A 2 -8.24 6.04 -5.44
C LYS A 2 -8.15 6.14 -3.92
N VAL A 3 -7.40 5.24 -3.29
CA VAL A 3 -7.24 5.17 -1.83
C VAL A 3 -5.77 5.38 -1.49
N ALA A 4 -5.46 6.34 -0.62
CA ALA A 4 -4.11 6.53 -0.10
C ALA A 4 -4.02 5.91 1.30
N VAL A 5 -3.05 5.02 1.51
CA VAL A 5 -2.76 4.41 2.82
C VAL A 5 -1.45 4.99 3.34
N ILE A 6 -1.52 5.67 4.47
CA ILE A 6 -0.36 6.34 5.11
C ILE A 6 0.04 5.51 6.34
N GLY A 7 1.27 5.00 6.35
CA GLY A 7 1.77 4.16 7.44
C GLY A 7 1.36 2.69 7.27
N VAL A 8 2.11 1.96 6.45
CA VAL A 8 1.93 0.52 6.22
C VAL A 8 2.77 -0.31 7.18
N GLY A 9 2.42 -0.21 8.46
CA GLY A 9 2.82 -1.21 9.47
C GLY A 9 1.98 -2.49 9.35
N HIS A 10 2.01 -3.32 10.40
CA HIS A 10 1.27 -4.60 10.46
C HIS A 10 -0.21 -4.47 10.08
N TRP A 11 -0.88 -3.40 10.50
CA TRP A 11 -2.30 -3.17 10.24
C TRP A 11 -2.56 -2.56 8.86
N GLY A 12 -1.67 -1.71 8.36
CA GLY A 12 -1.80 -1.11 7.04
C GLY A 12 -1.77 -2.15 5.92
N ILE A 13 -0.98 -3.22 6.07
CA ILE A 13 -0.97 -4.40 5.16
C ILE A 13 -2.39 -4.92 4.93
N LYS A 14 -3.11 -5.20 6.01
CA LYS A 14 -4.41 -5.88 5.92
C LYS A 14 -5.46 -5.01 5.23
N HIS A 15 -5.37 -3.70 5.42
CA HIS A 15 -6.25 -2.75 4.75
C HIS A 15 -5.95 -2.60 3.26
N VAL A 16 -4.66 -2.51 2.88
CA VAL A 16 -4.26 -2.44 1.47
C VAL A 16 -4.78 -3.64 0.69
N ASP A 17 -4.60 -4.85 1.22
CA ASP A 17 -5.05 -6.09 0.56
C ASP A 17 -6.57 -6.10 0.34
N GLY A 18 -7.34 -5.71 1.36
CA GLY A 18 -8.80 -5.57 1.24
C GLY A 18 -9.22 -4.54 0.17
N TYR A 19 -8.53 -3.41 0.06
CA TYR A 19 -8.83 -2.42 -0.99
C TYR A 19 -8.52 -2.95 -2.39
N ILE A 20 -7.45 -3.72 -2.56
CA ILE A 20 -7.09 -4.33 -3.85
C ILE A 20 -8.13 -5.37 -4.26
N GLN A 21 -8.54 -6.24 -3.33
CA GLN A 21 -9.58 -7.25 -3.60
C GLN A 21 -10.92 -6.63 -4.02
N LEU A 22 -11.23 -5.43 -3.52
CA LEU A 22 -12.40 -4.65 -3.90
C LEU A 22 -12.22 -3.87 -5.22
N GLY A 23 -11.07 -3.99 -5.89
CA GLY A 23 -10.76 -3.35 -7.17
C GLY A 23 -10.38 -1.87 -7.05
N TYR A 24 -9.99 -1.39 -5.87
CA TYR A 24 -9.52 -0.02 -5.70
C TYR A 24 -8.07 0.14 -6.17
N ASN A 25 -7.76 1.33 -6.69
CA ASN A 25 -6.40 1.71 -6.99
C ASN A 25 -5.76 2.34 -5.74
N VAL A 26 -4.80 1.65 -5.14
CA VAL A 26 -4.21 2.01 -3.84
C VAL A 26 -2.86 2.68 -4.04
N ILE A 27 -2.63 3.78 -3.33
CA ILE A 27 -1.35 4.48 -3.24
C ILE A 27 -0.85 4.30 -1.82
N ILE A 28 0.41 3.89 -1.67
CA ILE A 28 1.00 3.59 -0.36
C ILE A 28 2.06 4.65 -0.05
N CYS A 29 1.96 5.24 1.14
CA CYS A 29 2.89 6.25 1.63
C CYS A 29 3.41 5.82 3.00
N ASP A 30 4.71 5.59 3.13
CA ASP A 30 5.34 5.28 4.41
C ASP A 30 6.68 6.00 4.53
N ARG A 31 7.14 6.28 5.74
CA ARG A 31 8.50 6.86 5.91
C ARG A 31 9.59 5.79 5.78
N SER A 32 9.26 4.55 6.12
CA SER A 32 10.17 3.42 6.00
C SER A 32 10.21 2.95 4.56
N LYS A 33 11.33 3.23 3.88
CA LYS A 33 11.62 2.71 2.53
C LYS A 33 11.54 1.18 2.46
N GLU A 34 11.86 0.49 3.56
CA GLU A 34 11.77 -0.96 3.63
C GLU A 34 10.33 -1.44 3.51
N ASN A 35 9.41 -0.79 4.25
CA ASN A 35 7.98 -1.05 4.14
C ASN A 35 7.51 -0.74 2.72
N ILE A 36 7.93 0.38 2.11
CA ILE A 36 7.54 0.71 0.73
C ILE A 36 8.03 -0.34 -0.28
N ASN A 37 9.32 -0.70 -0.24
CA ASN A 37 9.93 -1.62 -1.21
C ASN A 37 9.29 -3.00 -1.16
N ASN A 38 8.92 -3.45 0.03
CA ASN A 38 8.20 -4.72 0.18
C ASN A 38 6.89 -4.71 -0.62
N TYR A 39 6.23 -3.56 -0.78
CA TYR A 39 4.97 -3.46 -1.53
C TYR A 39 5.15 -3.15 -3.02
N ILE A 40 6.10 -2.29 -3.40
CA ILE A 40 6.37 -2.01 -4.82
C ILE A 40 6.74 -3.32 -5.54
N THR A 41 7.53 -4.17 -4.86
CA THR A 41 7.98 -5.46 -5.42
C THR A 41 6.84 -6.46 -5.60
N ILE A 42 5.82 -6.44 -4.73
CA ILE A 42 4.72 -7.41 -4.76
C ILE A 42 3.62 -6.98 -5.73
N LEU A 43 3.37 -5.66 -5.88
CA LEU A 43 2.12 -5.18 -6.48
C LEU A 43 2.28 -4.07 -7.54
N GLY A 44 3.51 -3.65 -7.86
CA GLY A 44 3.75 -2.67 -8.94
C GLY A 44 3.16 -1.27 -8.68
N PHE A 45 3.02 -0.87 -7.42
CA PHE A 45 2.46 0.43 -7.05
C PHE A 45 3.47 1.58 -7.16
N HIS A 46 2.94 2.78 -7.37
CA HIS A 46 3.66 4.03 -7.13
C HIS A 46 3.60 4.37 -5.64
N ALA A 47 4.77 4.58 -5.02
CA ALA A 47 4.88 5.11 -3.67
C ALA A 47 5.07 6.63 -3.70
N CYS A 48 4.55 7.32 -2.66
CA CYS A 48 4.88 8.72 -2.39
C CYS A 48 6.03 8.83 -1.39
#